data_AF-A0A0F2L8Y4-F1
#
_entry.id   AF-A0A0F2L8Y4-F1
#
_cell.length_a   1.000
_cell.length_b   1.000
_cell.length_c   1.000
_cell.angle_alpha   90.00
_cell.angle_beta   90.00
_cell.angle_gamma   90.00
#
_symmetry.space_group_name_H-M   'P 1'
#
loop_
_entity.id
_entity.type
_entity.pdbx_description
1 polymer ?
#
loop_
_entity_poly.entity_id
_entity_poly.type
_entity_poly.pdbx_seq_one_letter_code
_entity_poly.pdbx_strand_id
1 'polypeptide(L)'
;MDSRDMALAAVILSSIAIALLLVFIAISFYTPPPPQQKYIVVIPITNVIDDCWVNPLLPYILNLNKSSVAGIILYVDSPGGTLDATEALYGALKGLGKPIYAVADGLDASGAFYVSMAAQRVYASPSALVGNIGAWTIIEPDVFWTPIPLEVYSTGPDKLYGMSLLQYYDSVDQAAASFLNVVVRSRGDRLKAPLSLLASGRLFTAQEALRLGLIDQIGGLSQAIADMARALNLTKYSVVTIYSYFGVMPPNCTSSLSAEARIPLTFLLNTSLTPIYYIYPQAVEVDINMSVSPPKVPQGAPPNTKYVVIDVSHGNFIPQAFIQELAADLAQDNCSVAFALSSSELTNLLGNASGVVIAEPSVPYSQAAVDALASASRHGVRIAIFYDPRLATSLLISSSPPEPVYLDALLSKFGVGLYDGYLYNGSALLGSFSSNWQFVHISTYNSTLVDGPLVFFTPAALAGSGAGAYADADLTGYGKGVYAVVLQRGNVTVVGSITSFLPYFATLGNNAEFLANVANWLCGG
;
A
#
# COMPACT_ATOMS: atom_id res chain seq x y z
N MET A 1 72.75 -63.81 32.84
CA MET A 1 71.35 -63.40 33.03
C MET A 1 70.71 -64.45 33.89
N ASP A 2 70.21 -64.06 35.07
CA ASP A 2 69.56 -65.00 35.96
C ASP A 2 68.25 -65.49 35.31
N SER A 3 67.83 -66.72 35.62
CA SER A 3 66.59 -67.32 35.10
C SER A 3 65.36 -66.42 35.27
N ARG A 4 65.37 -65.56 36.30
CA ARG A 4 64.35 -64.54 36.57
C ARG A 4 64.37 -63.37 35.58
N ASP A 5 65.55 -62.93 35.13
CA ASP A 5 65.69 -61.83 34.16
C ASP A 5 65.20 -62.25 32.77
N MET A 6 65.42 -63.51 32.40
CA MET A 6 64.92 -64.08 31.14
C MET A 6 63.40 -64.21 31.15
N ALA A 7 62.81 -64.63 32.27
CA ALA A 7 61.37 -64.71 32.42
C ALA A 7 60.71 -63.32 32.38
N LEU A 8 61.31 -62.32 33.03
CA LEU A 8 60.82 -60.94 33.01
C LEU A 8 60.89 -60.35 31.60
N ALA A 9 61.99 -60.56 30.87
CA ALA A 9 62.13 -60.11 29.48
C ALA A 9 61.08 -60.77 28.55
N ALA A 10 60.81 -62.07 28.75
CA ALA A 10 59.79 -62.78 27.98
C ALA A 10 58.37 -62.26 28.26
N VAL A 11 58.05 -61.93 29.52
CA VAL A 11 56.75 -61.32 29.89
C VAL A 11 56.62 -59.91 29.32
N ILE A 12 57.68 -59.11 29.32
CA ILE A 12 57.66 -57.76 28.72
C ILE A 12 57.49 -57.83 27.20
N LEU A 13 58.22 -58.72 26.52
CA LEU A 13 58.11 -58.87 25.06
C LEU A 13 56.74 -59.39 24.63
N SER A 14 56.18 -60.35 25.37
CA SER A 14 54.84 -60.88 25.10
C SER A 14 53.74 -59.84 25.37
N SER A 15 53.86 -59.03 26.43
CA SER A 15 52.91 -57.94 26.68
C SER A 15 52.99 -56.82 25.64
N ILE A 16 54.18 -56.48 25.14
CA ILE A 16 54.34 -55.55 24.01
C ILE A 16 53.73 -56.14 22.73
N ALA A 17 53.97 -57.41 22.44
CA ALA A 17 53.40 -58.07 21.26
C ALA A 17 51.86 -58.13 21.32
N ILE A 18 51.29 -58.41 22.49
CA ILE A 18 49.84 -58.37 22.71
C ILE A 18 49.31 -56.94 22.55
N ALA A 19 49.98 -55.93 23.10
CA ALA A 19 49.57 -54.54 22.96
C ALA A 19 49.58 -54.08 21.49
N LEU A 20 50.64 -54.43 20.73
CA LEU A 20 50.73 -54.12 19.31
C LEU A 20 49.68 -54.87 18.49
N LEU A 21 49.40 -56.14 18.83
CA LEU A 21 48.34 -56.92 18.19
C LEU A 21 46.96 -56.30 18.47
N LEU A 22 46.70 -55.85 19.70
CA LEU A 22 45.45 -55.18 20.07
C LEU A 22 45.28 -53.83 19.35
N VAL A 23 46.36 -53.05 19.20
CA VAL A 23 46.35 -51.81 18.41
C VAL A 23 46.12 -52.10 16.93
N PHE A 24 46.77 -53.13 16.39
CA PHE A 24 46.60 -53.55 14.99
C PHE A 24 45.17 -54.04 14.73
N ILE A 25 44.59 -54.82 15.64
CA ILE A 25 43.19 -55.24 15.60
C ILE A 25 42.28 -54.00 15.68
N ALA A 26 42.51 -53.09 16.64
CA ALA A 26 41.71 -51.88 16.79
C ALA A 26 41.73 -51.01 15.51
N ILE A 27 42.89 -50.87 14.85
CA ILE A 27 43.02 -50.12 13.58
C ILE A 27 42.38 -50.89 12.41
N SER A 28 42.55 -52.21 12.35
CA SER A 28 41.99 -53.06 11.27
C SER A 28 40.47 -53.12 11.29
N PHE A 29 39.87 -52.93 12.47
CA PHE A 29 38.42 -52.81 12.66
C PHE A 29 37.92 -51.37 12.85
N TYR A 30 38.81 -50.38 12.76
CA TYR A 30 38.42 -48.97 12.78
C TYR A 30 37.88 -48.55 11.42
N THR A 31 36.56 -48.60 11.28
CA THR A 31 35.86 -47.92 10.20
C THR A 31 35.61 -46.47 10.65
N PRO A 32 36.17 -45.45 9.97
CA PRO A 32 35.75 -44.09 10.25
C PRO A 32 34.23 -44.00 10.05
N PRO A 33 33.48 -43.34 10.94
CA PRO A 33 32.05 -43.20 10.78
C PRO A 33 31.78 -42.63 9.38
N PRO A 34 30.78 -43.13 8.64
CA PRO A 34 30.46 -42.62 7.33
C PRO A 34 30.29 -41.09 7.44
N PRO A 35 30.91 -40.31 6.54
CA PRO A 35 30.85 -38.85 6.63
C PRO A 35 29.38 -38.45 6.69
N GLN A 36 28.98 -37.78 7.79
CA GLN A 36 27.64 -37.23 7.91
C GLN A 36 27.42 -36.31 6.70
N GLN A 37 26.54 -36.73 5.79
CA GLN A 37 26.21 -35.95 4.60
C GLN A 37 25.73 -34.57 5.05
N LYS A 38 26.49 -33.53 4.70
CA LYS A 38 26.12 -32.14 4.98
C LYS A 38 25.23 -31.63 3.87
N TYR A 39 24.19 -30.91 4.24
CA TYR A 39 23.22 -30.36 3.30
C TYR A 39 23.28 -28.84 3.30
N ILE A 40 23.20 -28.25 2.11
CA ILE A 40 22.73 -26.88 1.93
C ILE A 40 21.26 -26.99 1.52
N VAL A 41 20.36 -26.43 2.31
CA VAL A 41 18.92 -26.48 2.05
C VAL A 41 18.46 -25.22 1.33
N VAL A 42 17.77 -25.39 0.22
CA VAL A 42 17.12 -24.29 -0.50
C VAL A 42 15.66 -24.19 -0.06
N ILE A 43 15.25 -23.01 0.39
CA ILE A 43 13.85 -22.67 0.69
C ILE A 43 13.36 -21.79 -0.47
N PRO A 44 12.51 -22.33 -1.37
CA PRO A 44 11.97 -21.56 -2.48
C PRO A 44 10.81 -20.68 -2.00
N ILE A 45 10.95 -19.37 -2.13
CA ILE A 45 9.95 -18.33 -1.84
C ILE A 45 9.50 -17.76 -3.20
N THR A 46 8.68 -18.54 -3.91
CA THR A 46 8.33 -18.28 -5.33
C THR A 46 6.85 -17.93 -5.53
N ASN A 47 6.14 -17.60 -4.45
CA ASN A 47 4.71 -17.29 -4.42
C ASN A 47 4.46 -16.09 -3.51
N VAL A 48 3.20 -15.64 -3.45
CA VAL A 48 2.75 -14.71 -2.40
C VAL A 48 3.01 -15.33 -1.02
N ILE A 49 3.52 -14.53 -0.09
CA ILE A 49 3.79 -14.95 1.29
C ILE A 49 2.50 -14.78 2.09
N ASP A 50 1.72 -15.84 2.19
CA ASP A 50 0.48 -15.88 2.96
C ASP A 50 0.48 -17.05 3.96
N ASP A 51 -0.58 -17.13 4.74
CA ASP A 51 -0.79 -18.19 5.73
C ASP A 51 -0.86 -19.59 5.11
N CYS A 52 -1.40 -19.71 3.89
CA CYS A 52 -1.45 -21.00 3.20
C CYS A 52 -0.04 -21.53 2.98
N TRP A 53 0.88 -20.65 2.56
CA TRP A 53 2.23 -21.05 2.21
C TRP A 53 3.13 -21.15 3.45
N VAL A 54 3.04 -20.20 4.39
CA VAL A 54 3.91 -20.14 5.58
C VAL A 54 3.56 -21.21 6.61
N ASN A 55 2.28 -21.40 6.96
CA ASN A 55 1.89 -22.25 8.09
C ASN A 55 2.33 -23.73 7.94
N PRO A 56 2.17 -24.38 6.76
CA PRO A 56 2.65 -25.75 6.58
C PRO A 56 4.18 -25.86 6.60
N LEU A 57 4.89 -24.79 6.23
CA LEU A 57 6.36 -24.76 6.16
C LEU A 57 7.04 -24.49 7.50
N LEU A 58 6.38 -23.71 8.36
CA LEU A 58 6.95 -23.20 9.61
C LEU A 58 7.54 -24.30 10.51
N PRO A 59 6.89 -25.45 10.76
CA PRO A 59 7.47 -26.52 11.57
C PRO A 59 8.76 -27.09 10.98
N TYR A 60 8.86 -27.19 9.65
CA TYR A 60 10.05 -27.70 8.97
C TYR A 60 11.21 -26.72 9.07
N ILE A 61 10.93 -25.41 8.88
CA ILE A 61 11.94 -24.35 9.04
C ILE A 61 12.53 -24.37 10.45
N LEU A 62 11.67 -24.42 11.48
CA LEU A 62 12.12 -24.47 12.88
C LEU A 62 12.94 -25.73 13.19
N ASN A 63 12.62 -26.86 12.55
CA ASN A 63 13.36 -28.11 12.72
C ASN A 63 14.75 -28.12 12.04
N LEU A 64 15.06 -27.17 11.14
CA LEU A 64 16.40 -27.05 10.54
C LEU A 64 17.50 -26.81 11.58
N ASN A 65 17.18 -26.21 12.73
CA ASN A 65 18.18 -25.99 13.78
C ASN A 65 18.66 -27.30 14.44
N LYS A 66 17.80 -28.33 14.45
CA LYS A 66 18.07 -29.66 15.03
C LYS A 66 18.61 -30.66 14.01
N SER A 67 18.84 -30.23 12.77
CA SER A 67 19.14 -31.11 11.64
C SER A 67 20.63 -31.06 11.22
N SER A 68 21.00 -31.95 10.29
CA SER A 68 22.35 -32.03 9.70
C SER A 68 22.66 -30.92 8.69
N VAL A 69 21.73 -29.99 8.49
CA VAL A 69 21.85 -28.86 7.56
C VAL A 69 23.00 -27.95 8.00
N ALA A 70 23.87 -27.65 7.05
CA ALA A 70 25.04 -26.79 7.25
C ALA A 70 24.76 -25.33 6.94
N GLY A 71 23.88 -25.05 5.98
CA GLY A 71 23.48 -23.70 5.58
C GLY A 71 22.19 -23.70 4.77
N ILE A 72 21.60 -22.52 4.62
CA ILE A 72 20.28 -22.31 4.04
C ILE A 72 20.35 -21.25 2.94
N ILE A 73 19.79 -21.52 1.78
CA ILE A 73 19.60 -20.52 0.73
C ILE A 73 18.11 -20.21 0.61
N LEU A 74 17.73 -18.95 0.77
CA LEU A 74 16.40 -18.46 0.37
C LEU A 74 16.48 -18.16 -1.12
N TYR A 75 15.71 -18.88 -1.93
CA TYR A 75 15.61 -18.63 -3.36
C TYR A 75 14.29 -17.89 -3.61
N VAL A 76 14.37 -16.62 -3.99
CA VAL A 76 13.26 -15.66 -3.91
C VAL A 76 12.85 -15.18 -5.29
N ASP A 77 11.59 -15.40 -5.61
CA ASP A 77 10.88 -14.84 -6.76
C ASP A 77 9.43 -14.56 -6.36
N SER A 78 9.23 -13.48 -5.58
CA SER A 78 7.98 -13.19 -4.89
C SER A 78 7.69 -11.68 -4.83
N PRO A 79 6.40 -11.28 -5.01
CA PRO A 79 5.97 -9.91 -4.81
C PRO A 79 5.84 -9.52 -3.33
N GLY A 80 6.03 -10.45 -2.40
CA GLY A 80 5.74 -10.29 -0.97
C GLY A 80 4.41 -10.93 -0.59
N GLY A 81 3.73 -10.38 0.41
CA GLY A 81 2.47 -10.94 0.88
C GLY A 81 1.94 -10.27 2.14
N THR A 82 1.21 -11.01 2.98
CA THR A 82 0.58 -10.47 4.18
C THR A 82 1.62 -10.18 5.26
N LEU A 83 1.35 -9.15 6.08
CA LEU A 83 2.29 -8.69 7.12
C LEU A 83 2.60 -9.78 8.14
N ASP A 84 1.57 -10.47 8.61
CA ASP A 84 1.66 -11.54 9.62
C ASP A 84 2.45 -12.76 9.14
N ALA A 85 2.14 -13.28 7.94
CA ALA A 85 2.86 -14.40 7.35
C ALA A 85 4.34 -14.04 7.08
N THR A 86 4.59 -12.81 6.63
CA THR A 86 5.95 -12.26 6.43
C THR A 86 6.73 -12.23 7.74
N GLU A 87 6.15 -11.67 8.82
CA GLU A 87 6.81 -11.58 10.12
C GLU A 87 7.04 -12.97 10.75
N ALA A 88 6.08 -13.89 10.62
CA ALA A 88 6.22 -15.27 11.10
C ALA A 88 7.40 -15.98 10.42
N LEU A 89 7.51 -15.87 9.10
CA LEU A 89 8.61 -16.44 8.33
C LEU A 89 9.95 -15.79 8.67
N TYR A 90 10.01 -14.45 8.70
CA TYR A 90 11.21 -13.71 9.08
C TYR A 90 11.69 -14.10 10.48
N GLY A 91 10.78 -14.14 11.47
CA GLY A 91 11.08 -14.51 12.85
C GLY A 91 11.63 -15.93 12.96
N ALA A 92 11.00 -16.89 12.27
CA ALA A 92 11.47 -18.27 12.24
C ALA A 92 12.86 -18.41 11.64
N LEU A 93 13.14 -17.73 10.52
CA LEU A 93 14.46 -17.74 9.88
C LEU A 93 15.51 -17.04 10.73
N LYS A 94 15.18 -15.89 11.34
CA LYS A 94 16.12 -15.15 12.17
C LYS A 94 16.51 -15.90 13.45
N GLY A 95 15.62 -16.74 13.96
CA GLY A 95 15.87 -17.63 15.10
C GLY A 95 16.78 -18.83 14.79
N LEU A 96 17.14 -19.07 13.53
CA LEU A 96 18.02 -20.20 13.17
C LEU A 96 19.48 -19.89 13.49
N GLY A 97 20.16 -20.82 14.16
CA GLY A 97 21.61 -20.77 14.39
C GLY A 97 22.45 -21.19 13.18
N LYS A 98 21.92 -21.06 11.96
CA LYS A 98 22.53 -21.55 10.71
C LYS A 98 22.81 -20.36 9.78
N PRO A 99 23.87 -20.42 8.95
CA PRO A 99 24.10 -19.45 7.88
C PRO A 99 22.94 -19.46 6.87
N ILE A 100 22.44 -18.27 6.52
CA ILE A 100 21.36 -18.02 5.57
C ILE A 100 21.83 -17.02 4.52
N TYR A 101 21.85 -17.39 3.24
CA TYR A 101 21.98 -16.45 2.13
C TYR A 101 20.63 -16.33 1.39
N ALA A 102 20.32 -15.18 0.83
CA ALA A 102 19.15 -14.95 -0.02
C ALA A 102 19.59 -14.71 -1.48
N VAL A 103 18.77 -15.13 -2.43
CA VAL A 103 19.01 -14.98 -3.87
C VAL A 103 17.70 -14.52 -4.51
N ALA A 104 17.65 -13.27 -4.96
CA ALA A 104 16.56 -12.75 -5.77
C ALA A 104 16.73 -13.18 -7.23
N ASP A 105 15.80 -13.95 -7.77
CA ASP A 105 15.83 -14.46 -9.15
C ASP A 105 14.53 -14.11 -9.89
N GLY A 106 14.35 -12.82 -10.17
CA GLY A 106 13.11 -12.27 -10.72
C GLY A 106 12.65 -11.10 -9.88
N LEU A 107 11.84 -11.37 -8.85
CA LEU A 107 11.33 -10.36 -7.94
C LEU A 107 11.64 -10.71 -6.47
N ASP A 108 12.19 -9.75 -5.73
CA ASP A 108 12.32 -9.83 -4.26
C ASP A 108 11.78 -8.53 -3.67
N ALA A 109 10.45 -8.43 -3.64
CA ALA A 109 9.73 -7.21 -3.31
C ALA A 109 8.93 -7.33 -2.01
N SER A 110 8.70 -6.20 -1.35
CA SER A 110 7.82 -6.08 -0.20
C SER A 110 8.16 -7.10 0.89
N GLY A 111 7.20 -7.88 1.39
CA GLY A 111 7.41 -8.92 2.39
C GLY A 111 8.49 -9.95 2.03
N ALA A 112 8.73 -10.22 0.75
CA ALA A 112 9.82 -11.11 0.35
C ALA A 112 11.19 -10.48 0.67
N PHE A 113 11.34 -9.19 0.38
CA PHE A 113 12.57 -8.46 0.69
C PHE A 113 12.76 -8.32 2.20
N TYR A 114 11.67 -8.14 2.95
CA TYR A 114 11.67 -8.20 4.42
C TYR A 114 12.28 -9.53 4.89
N VAL A 115 11.81 -10.65 4.35
CA VAL A 115 12.31 -11.99 4.70
C VAL A 115 13.77 -12.19 4.29
N SER A 116 14.18 -11.70 3.12
CA SER A 116 15.58 -11.68 2.68
C SER A 116 16.51 -10.98 3.67
N MET A 117 16.01 -10.02 4.46
CA MET A 117 16.80 -9.35 5.51
C MET A 117 17.14 -10.27 6.70
N ALA A 118 16.59 -11.49 6.79
CA ALA A 118 17.07 -12.51 7.72
C ALA A 118 18.45 -13.07 7.33
N ALA A 119 18.81 -12.99 6.04
CA ALA A 119 20.04 -13.51 5.48
C ALA A 119 21.27 -12.64 5.80
N GLN A 120 22.45 -13.27 5.92
CA GLN A 120 23.71 -12.53 6.09
C GLN A 120 24.26 -11.99 4.77
N ARG A 121 23.98 -12.68 3.66
CA ARG A 121 24.29 -12.22 2.30
C ARG A 121 23.07 -12.29 1.40
N VAL A 122 22.87 -11.26 0.61
CA VAL A 122 21.78 -11.14 -0.36
C VAL A 122 22.40 -11.00 -1.76
N TYR A 123 22.03 -11.93 -2.64
CA TYR A 123 22.40 -11.92 -4.05
C TYR A 123 21.18 -11.53 -4.89
N ALA A 124 21.42 -10.94 -6.04
CA ALA A 124 20.36 -10.72 -7.03
C ALA A 124 20.85 -11.09 -8.43
N SER A 125 20.04 -11.79 -9.20
CA SER A 125 20.27 -12.00 -10.63
C SER A 125 20.30 -10.64 -11.36
N PRO A 126 21.05 -10.50 -12.47
CA PRO A 126 21.22 -9.21 -13.14
C PRO A 126 19.92 -8.48 -13.52
N SER A 127 18.86 -9.24 -13.87
CA SER A 127 17.54 -8.72 -14.23
C SER A 127 16.58 -8.61 -13.04
N ALA A 128 16.99 -8.99 -11.83
CA ALA A 128 16.11 -9.01 -10.69
C ALA A 128 15.76 -7.59 -10.20
N LEU A 129 14.56 -7.46 -9.67
CA LEU A 129 14.07 -6.27 -8.99
C LEU A 129 13.94 -6.56 -7.50
N VAL A 130 14.46 -5.66 -6.68
CA VAL A 130 14.41 -5.80 -5.21
C VAL A 130 13.89 -4.53 -4.55
N GLY A 131 13.39 -4.65 -3.32
CA GLY A 131 12.95 -3.49 -2.52
C GLY A 131 11.44 -3.45 -2.35
N ASN A 132 10.80 -2.36 -2.81
CA ASN A 132 9.38 -2.07 -2.50
C ASN A 132 9.16 -2.05 -0.98
N ILE A 133 10.02 -1.29 -0.29
CA ILE A 133 10.00 -1.18 1.18
C ILE A 133 8.84 -0.27 1.58
N GLY A 134 7.80 -0.85 2.17
CA GLY A 134 6.63 -0.12 2.62
C GLY A 134 5.49 -1.05 2.99
N ALA A 135 4.34 -0.47 3.28
CA ALA A 135 3.09 -1.17 3.52
C ALA A 135 1.95 -0.38 2.87
N TRP A 136 0.90 -1.07 2.47
CA TRP A 136 -0.31 -0.46 1.96
C TRP A 136 -1.50 -1.30 2.39
N THR A 137 -2.67 -0.70 2.33
CA THR A 137 -3.94 -1.30 2.71
C THR A 137 -5.06 -0.65 1.89
N ILE A 138 -6.23 -1.28 1.87
CA ILE A 138 -7.46 -0.71 1.35
C ILE A 138 -8.34 -0.41 2.55
N ILE A 139 -8.82 0.83 2.63
CA ILE A 139 -9.72 1.29 3.67
C ILE A 139 -10.90 1.96 2.99
N GLU A 140 -12.10 1.62 3.45
CA GLU A 140 -13.35 2.30 3.15
C GLU A 140 -13.64 3.24 4.31
N PRO A 141 -13.32 4.54 4.23
CA PRO A 141 -13.41 5.44 5.38
C PRO A 141 -14.85 5.60 5.89
N ASP A 142 -15.84 5.38 5.02
CA ASP A 142 -17.26 5.52 5.30
C ASP A 142 -17.83 4.54 6.29
N VAL A 143 -17.23 3.36 6.40
CA VAL A 143 -17.62 2.41 7.45
C VAL A 143 -17.37 2.98 8.85
N PHE A 144 -16.40 3.90 9.03
CA PHE A 144 -16.06 4.48 10.35
C PHE A 144 -16.97 5.64 10.79
N TRP A 145 -17.75 6.22 9.87
CA TRP A 145 -18.72 7.28 10.19
C TRP A 145 -20.18 6.87 9.92
N THR A 146 -20.41 5.64 9.45
CA THR A 146 -21.76 5.12 9.23
C THR A 146 -22.50 5.00 10.57
N PRO A 147 -23.74 5.52 10.67
CA PRO A 147 -24.55 5.36 11.88
C PRO A 147 -24.71 3.89 12.26
N ILE A 148 -24.41 3.57 13.52
CA ILE A 148 -24.62 2.23 14.06
C ILE A 148 -26.14 1.96 14.12
N PRO A 149 -26.65 0.86 13.51
CA PRO A 149 -28.06 0.53 13.57
C PRO A 149 -28.56 0.40 15.01
N LEU A 150 -29.83 0.74 15.25
CA LEU A 150 -30.43 0.72 16.59
C LEU A 150 -30.34 -0.66 17.27
N GLU A 151 -30.32 -1.73 16.47
CA GLU A 151 -30.20 -3.13 16.90
C GLU A 151 -28.78 -3.52 17.35
N VAL A 152 -27.77 -2.69 17.09
CA VAL A 152 -26.37 -2.94 17.42
C VAL A 152 -25.98 -2.14 18.66
N TYR A 153 -25.89 -2.84 19.80
CA TYR A 153 -25.37 -2.27 21.04
C TYR A 153 -23.91 -2.69 21.24
N SER A 154 -22.99 -1.73 21.30
CA SER A 154 -21.58 -1.95 21.61
C SER A 154 -21.20 -1.32 22.94
N THR A 155 -20.14 -1.83 23.57
CA THR A 155 -19.63 -1.28 24.84
C THR A 155 -18.62 -0.14 24.65
N GLY A 156 -18.37 0.28 23.40
CA GLY A 156 -17.42 1.34 23.07
C GLY A 156 -17.34 1.60 21.56
N PRO A 157 -16.91 2.81 21.15
CA PRO A 157 -16.92 3.24 19.75
C PRO A 157 -16.03 2.36 18.86
N ASP A 158 -14.89 1.91 19.37
CA ASP A 158 -13.93 1.11 18.60
C ASP A 158 -14.28 -0.39 18.58
N LYS A 159 -15.35 -0.83 19.28
CA LYS A 159 -15.61 -2.28 19.44
C LYS A 159 -15.98 -2.97 18.12
N LEU A 160 -16.56 -2.24 17.17
CA LEU A 160 -16.98 -2.78 15.88
C LEU A 160 -15.81 -2.89 14.89
N TYR A 161 -14.90 -1.92 14.90
CA TYR A 161 -13.82 -1.81 13.91
C TYR A 161 -12.42 -2.07 14.48
N GLY A 162 -12.33 -2.31 15.80
CA GLY A 162 -11.09 -2.53 16.55
C GLY A 162 -10.33 -1.26 16.92
N MET A 163 -10.46 -0.19 16.13
CA MET A 163 -9.80 1.11 16.31
C MET A 163 -10.50 2.21 15.49
N SER A 164 -10.11 3.46 15.69
CA SER A 164 -10.54 4.59 14.84
C SER A 164 -9.85 4.60 13.46
N LEU A 165 -10.41 5.32 12.49
CA LEU A 165 -9.83 5.46 11.14
C LEU A 165 -8.40 6.01 11.17
N LEU A 166 -8.14 7.04 11.98
CA LEU A 166 -6.82 7.65 12.11
C LEU A 166 -5.78 6.65 12.66
N GLN A 167 -6.16 5.88 13.68
CA GLN A 167 -5.31 4.82 14.23
C GLN A 167 -5.04 3.72 13.21
N TYR A 168 -6.00 3.43 12.33
CA TYR A 168 -5.80 2.47 11.26
C TYR A 168 -4.72 2.97 10.28
N TYR A 169 -4.80 4.22 9.81
CA TYR A 169 -3.74 4.78 8.95
C TYR A 169 -2.38 4.80 9.65
N ASP A 170 -2.33 5.23 10.91
CA ASP A 170 -1.10 5.22 11.72
C ASP A 170 -0.51 3.81 11.84
N SER A 171 -1.34 2.76 11.88
CA SER A 171 -0.86 1.37 11.95
C SER A 171 -0.12 0.94 10.67
N VAL A 172 -0.54 1.45 9.51
CA VAL A 172 0.10 1.19 8.21
C VAL A 172 1.46 1.89 8.16
N ASP A 173 1.50 3.14 8.60
CA ASP A 173 2.74 3.92 8.70
C ASP A 173 3.74 3.24 9.65
N GLN A 174 3.26 2.72 10.79
CA GLN A 174 4.06 1.95 11.74
C GLN A 174 4.59 0.64 11.14
N ALA A 175 3.77 -0.09 10.39
CA ALA A 175 4.19 -1.32 9.70
C ALA A 175 5.29 -1.03 8.67
N ALA A 176 5.12 0.03 7.86
CA ALA A 176 6.13 0.48 6.91
C ALA A 176 7.42 0.89 7.63
N ALA A 177 7.32 1.63 8.73
CA ALA A 177 8.48 2.08 9.51
C ALA A 177 9.22 0.89 10.14
N SER A 178 8.50 -0.12 10.62
CA SER A 178 9.07 -1.38 11.12
C SER A 178 9.88 -2.09 10.03
N PHE A 179 9.33 -2.20 8.82
CA PHE A 179 10.05 -2.78 7.69
C PHE A 179 11.31 -1.99 7.33
N LEU A 180 11.22 -0.67 7.19
CA LEU A 180 12.39 0.17 6.94
C LEU A 180 13.48 -0.06 8.00
N ASN A 181 13.10 -0.16 9.28
CA ASN A 181 14.02 -0.46 10.37
C ASN A 181 14.67 -1.85 10.26
N VAL A 182 13.95 -2.87 9.80
CA VAL A 182 14.52 -4.20 9.53
C VAL A 182 15.59 -4.13 8.45
N VAL A 183 15.34 -3.39 7.37
CA VAL A 183 16.33 -3.19 6.30
C VAL A 183 17.55 -2.45 6.83
N VAL A 184 17.36 -1.33 7.54
CA VAL A 184 18.46 -0.53 8.12
C VAL A 184 19.32 -1.39 9.06
N ARG A 185 18.70 -2.13 9.97
CA ARG A 185 19.42 -2.99 10.93
C ARG A 185 20.14 -4.15 10.24
N SER A 186 19.52 -4.79 9.25
CA SER A 186 20.12 -5.94 8.56
C SER A 186 21.29 -5.52 7.66
N ARG A 187 21.15 -4.42 6.93
CA ARG A 187 22.19 -3.93 6.03
C ARG A 187 23.32 -3.24 6.79
N GLY A 188 23.03 -2.52 7.88
CA GLY A 188 24.02 -1.85 8.72
C GLY A 188 24.90 -0.89 7.90
N ASP A 189 26.21 -0.91 8.15
CA ASP A 189 27.19 -0.06 7.45
C ASP A 189 27.23 -0.27 5.92
N ARG A 190 26.69 -1.40 5.43
CA ARG A 190 26.60 -1.67 3.98
C ARG A 190 25.59 -0.75 3.31
N LEU A 191 24.54 -0.32 4.02
CA LEU A 191 23.49 0.52 3.46
C LEU A 191 24.02 1.91 3.12
N LYS A 192 23.83 2.33 1.86
CA LYS A 192 24.24 3.65 1.33
C LYS A 192 23.06 4.49 0.85
N ALA A 193 21.87 3.90 0.74
CA ALA A 193 20.67 4.61 0.33
C ALA A 193 20.24 5.66 1.36
N PRO A 194 19.76 6.84 0.93
CA PRO A 194 19.07 7.75 1.84
C PRO A 194 17.72 7.16 2.27
N LEU A 195 17.32 7.40 3.52
CA LEU A 195 16.09 6.82 4.08
C LEU A 195 14.83 7.24 3.32
N SER A 196 14.77 8.47 2.80
CA SER A 196 13.65 8.94 1.99
C SER A 196 13.48 8.16 0.69
N LEU A 197 14.58 7.72 0.07
CA LEU A 197 14.53 6.89 -1.13
C LEU A 197 14.04 5.47 -0.82
N LEU A 198 14.37 4.93 0.36
CA LEU A 198 13.89 3.62 0.78
C LEU A 198 12.41 3.67 1.17
N ALA A 199 12.01 4.74 1.88
CA ALA A 199 10.63 4.97 2.31
C ALA A 199 9.66 5.23 1.15
N SER A 200 10.15 5.47 -0.07
CA SER A 200 9.30 5.77 -1.23
C SER A 200 8.58 4.54 -1.81
N GLY A 201 8.81 3.33 -1.30
CA GLY A 201 8.16 2.11 -1.79
C GLY A 201 8.56 1.68 -3.22
N ARG A 202 9.63 2.23 -3.80
CA ARG A 202 10.03 1.85 -5.18
C ARG A 202 10.81 0.53 -5.24
N LEU A 203 10.80 -0.08 -6.43
CA LEU A 203 11.71 -1.17 -6.77
C LEU A 203 13.07 -0.62 -7.24
N PHE A 204 14.09 -1.46 -7.11
CA PHE A 204 15.46 -1.18 -7.55
C PHE A 204 15.95 -2.33 -8.41
N THR A 205 16.59 -1.99 -9.52
CA THR A 205 17.34 -2.98 -10.30
C THR A 205 18.50 -3.56 -9.48
N ALA A 206 18.97 -4.77 -9.80
CA ALA A 206 20.12 -5.37 -9.12
C ALA A 206 21.35 -4.44 -9.06
N GLN A 207 21.61 -3.69 -10.14
CA GLN A 207 22.71 -2.72 -10.20
C GLN A 207 22.52 -1.54 -9.23
N GLU A 208 21.31 -0.97 -9.18
CA GLU A 208 20.99 0.09 -8.21
C GLU A 208 21.05 -0.44 -6.78
N ALA A 209 20.46 -1.61 -6.54
CA ALA A 209 20.41 -2.23 -5.23
C ALA A 209 21.81 -2.51 -4.68
N LEU A 210 22.75 -2.96 -5.53
CA LEU A 210 24.15 -3.14 -5.14
C LEU A 210 24.79 -1.81 -4.75
N ARG A 211 24.62 -0.78 -5.57
CA ARG A 211 25.16 0.58 -5.31
C ARG A 211 24.60 1.19 -4.02
N LEU A 212 23.32 0.94 -3.77
CA LEU A 212 22.59 1.42 -2.59
C LEU A 212 22.86 0.57 -1.34
N GLY A 213 23.54 -0.57 -1.49
CA GLY A 213 23.86 -1.47 -0.38
C GLY A 213 22.67 -2.29 0.10
N LEU A 214 21.62 -2.45 -0.71
CA LEU A 214 20.46 -3.30 -0.45
C LEU A 214 20.77 -4.79 -0.67
N ILE A 215 21.67 -5.08 -1.60
CA ILE A 215 22.23 -6.42 -1.83
C ILE A 215 23.75 -6.40 -1.68
N ASP A 216 24.36 -7.58 -1.59
CA ASP A 216 25.80 -7.76 -1.44
C ASP A 216 26.50 -8.06 -2.76
N GLN A 217 25.80 -8.73 -3.69
CA GLN A 217 26.42 -9.20 -4.92
C GLN A 217 25.37 -9.42 -6.01
N ILE A 218 25.75 -9.13 -7.25
CA ILE A 218 24.99 -9.55 -8.42
C ILE A 218 25.45 -10.97 -8.78
N GLY A 219 24.54 -11.93 -8.79
CA GLY A 219 24.81 -13.34 -9.00
C GLY A 219 23.59 -14.22 -8.69
N GLY A 220 23.57 -15.42 -9.26
CA GLY A 220 22.46 -16.36 -9.12
C GLY A 220 22.70 -17.45 -8.06
N LEU A 221 21.77 -18.40 -8.01
CA LEU A 221 21.73 -19.50 -7.04
C LEU A 221 23.04 -20.29 -6.96
N SER A 222 23.60 -20.68 -8.11
CA SER A 222 24.84 -21.46 -8.19
C SER A 222 26.02 -20.75 -7.51
N GLN A 223 26.10 -19.42 -7.63
CA GLN A 223 27.17 -18.64 -7.04
C GLN A 223 26.98 -18.50 -5.52
N ALA A 224 25.76 -18.24 -5.06
CA ALA A 224 25.46 -18.18 -3.63
C ALA A 224 25.75 -19.52 -2.91
N ILE A 225 25.41 -20.66 -3.54
CA ILE A 225 25.74 -22.00 -3.05
C ILE A 225 27.26 -22.19 -2.95
N ALA A 226 28.00 -21.84 -4.01
CA ALA A 226 29.45 -21.98 -4.02
C ALA A 226 30.12 -21.10 -2.96
N ASP A 227 29.64 -19.88 -2.78
CA ASP A 227 30.16 -18.92 -1.79
C ASP A 227 29.87 -19.40 -0.37
N MET A 228 28.68 -19.95 -0.12
CA MET A 228 28.33 -20.56 1.16
C MET A 228 29.18 -21.81 1.45
N ALA A 229 29.30 -22.72 0.49
CA ALA A 229 30.11 -23.93 0.66
C ALA A 229 31.56 -23.59 0.98
N ARG A 230 32.13 -22.58 0.30
CA ARG A 230 33.48 -22.06 0.61
C ARG A 230 33.55 -21.46 2.00
N ALA A 231 32.60 -20.60 2.38
CA ALA A 231 32.56 -19.98 3.70
C ALA A 231 32.45 -21.00 4.85
N LEU A 232 31.83 -22.16 4.59
CA LEU A 232 31.64 -23.25 5.54
C LEU A 232 32.68 -24.37 5.41
N ASN A 233 33.69 -24.21 4.55
CA ASN A 233 34.72 -25.22 4.27
C ASN A 233 34.15 -26.60 3.89
N LEU A 234 33.04 -26.62 3.13
CA LEU A 234 32.38 -27.85 2.69
C LEU A 234 33.01 -28.38 1.41
N THR A 235 33.69 -29.52 1.48
CA THR A 235 34.27 -30.22 0.32
C THR A 235 33.36 -31.29 -0.26
N LYS A 236 32.43 -31.82 0.54
CA LYS A 236 31.39 -32.77 0.15
C LYS A 236 30.07 -32.34 0.77
N TYR A 237 29.09 -31.99 -0.06
CA TYR A 237 27.76 -31.59 0.37
C TYR A 237 26.73 -31.93 -0.71
N SER A 238 25.46 -31.94 -0.31
CA SER A 238 24.34 -32.03 -1.24
C SER A 238 23.47 -30.79 -1.11
N VAL A 239 22.95 -30.32 -2.23
CA VAL A 239 21.98 -29.23 -2.28
C VAL A 239 20.61 -29.86 -2.50
N VAL A 240 19.67 -29.58 -1.62
CA VAL A 240 18.30 -30.11 -1.69
C VAL A 240 17.32 -29.01 -1.31
N THR A 241 16.09 -29.09 -1.80
CA THR A 241 15.02 -28.21 -1.32
C THR A 241 14.58 -28.62 0.08
N ILE A 242 13.97 -27.71 0.85
CA ILE A 242 13.37 -28.04 2.15
C ILE A 242 12.34 -29.18 2.02
N TYR A 243 11.58 -29.19 0.93
CA TYR A 243 10.61 -30.23 0.60
C TYR A 243 11.27 -31.60 0.45
N SER A 244 12.30 -31.68 -0.40
CA SER A 244 13.03 -32.93 -0.60
C SER A 244 13.78 -33.38 0.65
N TYR A 245 14.25 -32.45 1.49
CA TYR A 245 14.95 -32.77 2.72
C TYR A 245 14.05 -33.46 3.75
N PHE A 246 12.81 -32.99 3.89
CA PHE A 246 11.84 -33.56 4.83
C PHE A 246 10.92 -34.61 4.19
N GLY A 247 11.01 -34.85 2.89
CA GLY A 247 10.15 -35.80 2.17
C GLY A 247 8.70 -35.34 2.09
N VAL A 248 8.47 -34.03 1.98
CA VAL A 248 7.14 -33.40 1.93
C VAL A 248 6.91 -32.73 0.59
N MET A 249 5.65 -32.56 0.21
CA MET A 249 5.30 -31.82 -1.00
C MET A 249 5.27 -30.30 -0.72
N PRO A 250 5.54 -29.46 -1.74
CA PRO A 250 5.29 -28.03 -1.64
C PRO A 250 3.82 -27.75 -1.27
N PRO A 251 3.54 -26.71 -0.46
CA PRO A 251 2.18 -26.25 -0.23
C PRO A 251 1.48 -25.97 -1.56
N ASN A 252 0.29 -26.55 -1.75
CA ASN A 252 -0.54 -26.28 -2.91
C ASN A 252 -1.38 -25.02 -2.64
N CYS A 253 -0.73 -23.87 -2.68
CA CYS A 253 -1.39 -22.58 -2.49
C CYS A 253 -1.76 -22.01 -3.85
N THR A 254 -3.06 -22.00 -4.15
CA THR A 254 -3.62 -21.24 -5.27
C THR A 254 -3.80 -19.79 -4.83
N SER A 255 -2.74 -19.15 -4.36
CA SER A 255 -2.74 -17.75 -3.99
C SER A 255 -2.52 -16.92 -5.26
N SER A 256 -3.56 -16.80 -6.08
CA SER A 256 -3.68 -15.61 -6.91
C SER A 256 -4.08 -14.47 -5.97
N LEU A 257 -3.37 -13.34 -6.00
CA LEU A 257 -4.01 -12.06 -5.67
C LEU A 257 -5.21 -11.93 -6.63
N SER A 258 -6.40 -12.35 -6.20
CA SER A 258 -7.58 -12.38 -7.05
C SER A 258 -8.59 -11.34 -6.58
N ALA A 259 -8.76 -10.33 -7.42
CA ALA A 259 -9.97 -9.59 -7.56
C ALA A 259 -11.24 -10.49 -7.59
N GLU A 260 -12.26 -10.19 -6.78
CA GLU A 260 -13.59 -10.79 -6.92
C GLU A 260 -14.44 -9.98 -7.91
N ALA A 261 -14.99 -10.64 -8.95
CA ALA A 261 -15.99 -10.05 -9.85
C ALA A 261 -17.38 -10.67 -9.57
N ARG A 262 -18.43 -9.84 -9.43
CA ARG A 262 -19.82 -10.31 -9.30
C ARG A 262 -20.48 -10.49 -10.66
N ILE A 263 -20.61 -11.74 -11.13
CA ILE A 263 -21.28 -12.07 -12.40
C ILE A 263 -22.80 -12.26 -12.18
N PRO A 264 -23.69 -11.52 -12.87
CA PRO A 264 -25.15 -11.71 -12.78
C PRO A 264 -25.59 -13.12 -13.20
N LEU A 265 -26.57 -13.69 -12.51
CA LEU A 265 -27.11 -15.02 -12.80
C LEU A 265 -27.58 -15.18 -14.26
N THR A 266 -28.06 -14.10 -14.89
CA THR A 266 -28.46 -14.08 -16.31
C THR A 266 -27.29 -14.32 -17.27
N PHE A 267 -26.08 -13.93 -16.90
CA PHE A 267 -24.86 -14.16 -17.68
C PHE A 267 -24.45 -15.64 -17.64
N LEU A 268 -24.55 -16.27 -16.46
CA LEU A 268 -24.30 -17.72 -16.28
C LEU A 268 -25.31 -18.60 -17.03
N LEU A 269 -26.57 -18.15 -17.14
CA LEU A 269 -27.63 -18.89 -17.82
C LEU A 269 -27.51 -18.87 -19.36
N ASN A 270 -26.75 -17.92 -19.93
CA ASN A 270 -26.57 -17.76 -21.38
C ASN A 270 -25.25 -18.32 -21.94
N THR A 271 -24.31 -18.73 -21.07
CA THR A 271 -23.03 -19.33 -21.48
C THR A 271 -23.15 -20.84 -21.64
N SER A 272 -22.64 -21.38 -22.75
CA SER A 272 -22.75 -22.81 -23.09
C SER A 272 -21.94 -23.71 -22.14
N LEU A 273 -22.46 -24.94 -21.98
CA LEU A 273 -22.03 -25.97 -21.04
C LEU A 273 -20.53 -26.31 -21.13
N THR A 274 -19.72 -25.68 -20.26
CA THR A 274 -18.41 -26.18 -19.83
C THR A 274 -18.32 -26.04 -18.30
N PRO A 275 -17.78 -27.04 -17.58
CA PRO A 275 -17.79 -27.03 -16.12
C PRO A 275 -16.85 -25.95 -15.57
N ILE A 276 -17.39 -25.07 -14.74
CA ILE A 276 -16.66 -24.04 -14.00
C ILE A 276 -16.11 -24.67 -12.72
N TYR A 277 -14.80 -24.59 -12.53
CA TYR A 277 -14.15 -24.92 -11.26
C TYR A 277 -14.30 -23.73 -10.31
N TYR A 278 -14.91 -23.97 -9.14
CA TYR A 278 -15.11 -22.99 -8.08
C TYR A 278 -13.86 -22.91 -7.20
N ILE A 279 -13.23 -21.73 -7.16
CA ILE A 279 -12.15 -21.38 -6.23
C ILE A 279 -12.45 -19.97 -5.71
N TYR A 280 -12.53 -19.82 -4.39
CA TYR A 280 -12.53 -18.55 -3.66
C TYR A 280 -11.08 -18.06 -3.53
N PRO A 281 -10.78 -16.79 -3.84
CA PRO A 281 -9.53 -16.26 -3.30
C PRO A 281 -9.66 -14.82 -2.76
N GLN A 282 -9.03 -14.60 -1.60
CA GLN A 282 -8.84 -13.29 -0.97
C GLN A 282 -7.96 -12.41 -1.88
N ALA A 283 -8.59 -11.51 -2.60
CA ALA A 283 -8.21 -10.10 -2.66
C ALA A 283 -9.50 -9.31 -2.86
N VAL A 284 -9.81 -8.42 -1.93
CA VAL A 284 -10.91 -7.50 -2.13
C VAL A 284 -10.44 -6.49 -3.18
N GLU A 285 -10.73 -6.77 -4.45
CA GLU A 285 -11.17 -5.69 -5.33
C GLU A 285 -12.48 -5.21 -4.73
N VAL A 286 -12.49 -3.99 -4.23
CA VAL A 286 -13.75 -3.32 -3.99
C VAL A 286 -14.23 -2.87 -5.35
N ASP A 287 -15.04 -3.70 -6.00
CA ASP A 287 -15.99 -3.19 -6.96
C ASP A 287 -17.00 -2.37 -6.14
N ILE A 288 -16.65 -1.09 -5.90
CA ILE A 288 -17.57 -0.13 -5.31
C ILE A 288 -18.61 0.13 -6.39
N ASN A 289 -19.53 -0.82 -6.57
CA ASN A 289 -20.80 -0.54 -7.18
C ASN A 289 -21.61 0.21 -6.13
N MET A 290 -21.16 1.44 -5.86
CA MET A 290 -21.94 2.47 -5.23
C MET A 290 -23.08 2.73 -6.20
N SER A 291 -24.14 1.94 -6.08
CA SER A 291 -25.45 2.52 -6.28
C SER A 291 -25.60 3.50 -5.12
N VAL A 292 -24.99 4.68 -5.26
CA VAL A 292 -25.42 5.85 -4.52
C VAL A 292 -26.85 6.02 -5.00
N SER A 293 -27.80 5.47 -4.25
CA SER A 293 -29.16 5.95 -4.38
C SER A 293 -29.02 7.45 -4.15
N PRO A 294 -29.35 8.31 -5.14
CA PRO A 294 -29.25 9.73 -4.93
C PRO A 294 -29.94 10.03 -3.61
N PRO A 295 -29.30 10.82 -2.72
CA PRO A 295 -29.83 11.02 -1.38
C PRO A 295 -31.33 11.33 -1.47
N LYS A 296 -32.14 10.80 -0.55
CA LYS A 296 -33.56 11.15 -0.51
C LYS A 296 -33.65 12.61 -0.10
N VAL A 297 -33.60 13.48 -1.10
CA VAL A 297 -33.55 14.92 -0.91
C VAL A 297 -34.97 15.48 -0.94
N PRO A 298 -35.30 16.46 -0.08
CA PRO A 298 -36.47 17.30 -0.25
C PRO A 298 -36.53 17.90 -1.67
N GLN A 299 -37.65 17.73 -2.37
CA GLN A 299 -37.83 18.35 -3.69
C GLN A 299 -38.18 19.84 -3.56
N GLY A 300 -37.45 20.68 -4.30
CA GLY A 300 -37.74 22.11 -4.46
C GLY A 300 -36.97 23.04 -3.51
N ALA A 301 -36.81 24.29 -3.93
CA ALA A 301 -36.22 25.33 -3.10
C ALA A 301 -37.13 25.63 -1.90
N PRO A 302 -36.59 25.75 -0.67
CA PRO A 302 -37.40 26.11 0.49
C PRO A 302 -37.99 27.52 0.29
N PRO A 303 -39.30 27.73 0.55
CA PRO A 303 -39.91 29.04 0.39
C PRO A 303 -39.22 30.08 1.31
N ASN A 304 -38.88 31.24 0.75
CA ASN A 304 -38.41 32.43 1.49
C ASN A 304 -37.03 32.33 2.19
N THR A 305 -36.11 31.49 1.72
CA THR A 305 -34.70 31.52 2.18
C THR A 305 -33.74 31.64 0.99
N LYS A 306 -32.55 32.22 1.23
CA LYS A 306 -31.45 32.09 0.28
C LYS A 306 -31.07 30.62 0.19
N TYR A 307 -30.64 30.16 -0.99
CA TYR A 307 -30.26 28.77 -1.16
C TYR A 307 -29.08 28.59 -2.08
N VAL A 308 -28.32 27.53 -1.79
CA VAL A 308 -27.23 27.02 -2.60
C VAL A 308 -27.69 25.74 -3.29
N VAL A 309 -27.43 25.64 -4.59
CA VAL A 309 -27.78 24.46 -5.38
C VAL A 309 -26.65 23.44 -5.30
N ILE A 310 -26.93 22.21 -4.90
CA ILE A 310 -26.05 21.06 -5.10
C ILE A 310 -26.45 20.44 -6.44
N ASP A 311 -25.56 20.51 -7.43
CA ASP A 311 -25.83 19.85 -8.70
C ASP A 311 -25.59 18.36 -8.59
N VAL A 312 -26.62 17.53 -8.78
CA VAL A 312 -26.49 16.07 -8.93
C VAL A 312 -26.88 15.60 -10.34
N SER A 313 -27.32 16.52 -11.21
CA SER A 313 -27.89 16.21 -12.51
C SER A 313 -26.90 15.67 -13.54
N HIS A 314 -25.60 15.89 -13.33
CA HIS A 314 -24.52 15.42 -14.21
C HIS A 314 -23.74 14.26 -13.57
N GLY A 315 -24.41 13.48 -12.72
CA GLY A 315 -23.80 12.36 -12.01
C GLY A 315 -22.64 12.80 -11.11
N ASN A 316 -22.71 14.04 -10.60
CA ASN A 316 -21.74 14.61 -9.67
C ASN A 316 -21.61 13.70 -8.45
N PHE A 317 -20.41 13.18 -8.22
CA PHE A 317 -20.11 12.34 -7.06
C PHE A 317 -19.77 13.21 -5.85
N ILE A 318 -20.79 13.55 -5.07
CA ILE A 318 -20.65 14.38 -3.87
C ILE A 318 -20.88 13.49 -2.64
N PRO A 319 -19.86 13.23 -1.80
CA PRO A 319 -20.03 12.41 -0.61
C PRO A 319 -21.10 12.97 0.32
N GLN A 320 -21.93 12.09 0.90
CA GLN A 320 -23.02 12.51 1.80
C GLN A 320 -22.50 13.31 3.00
N ALA A 321 -21.37 12.90 3.58
CA ALA A 321 -20.77 13.60 4.71
C ALA A 321 -20.38 15.04 4.36
N PHE A 322 -19.83 15.27 3.15
CA PHE A 322 -19.54 16.62 2.66
C PHE A 322 -20.80 17.49 2.57
N ILE A 323 -21.90 16.93 2.04
CA ILE A 323 -23.18 17.65 1.95
C ILE A 323 -23.69 18.02 3.34
N GLN A 324 -23.54 17.14 4.33
CA GLN A 324 -23.98 17.37 5.71
C GLN A 324 -23.18 18.49 6.37
N GLU A 325 -21.85 18.48 6.24
CA GLU A 325 -20.97 19.54 6.75
C GLU A 325 -21.31 20.89 6.09
N LEU A 326 -21.37 20.93 4.75
CA LEU A 326 -21.72 22.14 4.02
C LEU A 326 -23.11 22.67 4.39
N ALA A 327 -24.12 21.79 4.52
CA ALA A 327 -25.47 22.18 4.90
C ALA A 327 -25.52 22.73 6.34
N ALA A 328 -24.72 22.18 7.25
CA ALA A 328 -24.61 22.67 8.61
C ALA A 328 -24.01 24.09 8.64
N ASP A 329 -22.96 24.35 7.87
CA ASP A 329 -22.37 25.69 7.75
C ASP A 329 -23.33 26.69 7.10
N LEU A 330 -23.98 26.32 5.98
CA LEU A 330 -24.97 27.17 5.32
C LEU A 330 -26.14 27.55 6.23
N ALA A 331 -26.58 26.63 7.10
CA ALA A 331 -27.67 26.89 8.03
C ALA A 331 -27.31 27.97 9.07
N GLN A 332 -26.03 28.12 9.43
CA GLN A 332 -25.57 29.20 10.32
C GLN A 332 -25.79 30.58 9.69
N ASP A 333 -25.75 30.66 8.37
CA ASP A 333 -25.96 31.89 7.59
C ASP A 333 -27.40 32.06 7.07
N ASN A 334 -28.36 31.28 7.59
CA ASN A 334 -29.75 31.26 7.14
C ASN A 334 -29.88 30.96 5.62
N CYS A 335 -28.95 30.15 5.10
CA CYS A 335 -29.02 29.54 3.79
C CYS A 335 -29.52 28.10 3.88
N SER A 336 -30.29 27.71 2.87
CA SER A 336 -30.69 26.33 2.69
C SER A 336 -29.98 25.68 1.50
N VAL A 337 -30.12 24.36 1.40
CA VAL A 337 -29.63 23.59 0.27
C VAL A 337 -30.79 23.18 -0.62
N ALA A 338 -30.67 23.42 -1.93
CA ALA A 338 -31.55 22.87 -2.96
C ALA A 338 -30.75 21.91 -3.83
N PHE A 339 -31.40 20.93 -4.47
CA PHE A 339 -30.70 19.95 -5.29
C PHE A 339 -31.28 19.95 -6.70
N ALA A 340 -30.39 19.94 -7.69
CA ALA A 340 -30.78 19.84 -9.08
C ALA A 340 -30.62 18.39 -9.55
N LEU A 341 -31.74 17.69 -9.79
CA LEU A 341 -31.74 16.28 -10.20
C LEU A 341 -31.67 16.12 -11.73
N SER A 342 -31.93 17.19 -12.48
CA SER A 342 -31.84 17.25 -13.95
C SER A 342 -31.26 18.59 -14.43
N SER A 343 -30.68 18.63 -15.62
CA SER A 343 -30.09 19.86 -16.16
C SER A 343 -31.11 21.00 -16.32
N SER A 344 -32.40 20.66 -16.54
CA SER A 344 -33.49 21.64 -16.56
C SER A 344 -33.78 22.19 -15.16
N GLU A 345 -33.81 21.34 -14.14
CA GLU A 345 -33.93 21.78 -12.75
C GLU A 345 -32.74 22.66 -12.32
N LEU A 346 -31.52 22.29 -12.71
CA LEU A 346 -30.32 23.11 -12.47
C LEU A 346 -30.54 24.52 -13.03
N THR A 347 -30.92 24.61 -14.30
CA THR A 347 -31.16 25.90 -14.98
C THR A 347 -32.24 26.72 -14.28
N ASN A 348 -33.34 26.07 -13.85
CA ASN A 348 -34.43 26.75 -13.16
C ASN A 348 -34.01 27.28 -11.78
N LEU A 349 -33.30 26.46 -10.99
CA LEU A 349 -32.83 26.83 -9.65
C LEU A 349 -31.77 27.94 -9.69
N LEU A 350 -30.91 27.96 -10.71
CA LEU A 350 -29.90 29.01 -10.86
C LEU A 350 -30.50 30.43 -11.00
N GLY A 351 -31.78 30.56 -11.36
CA GLY A 351 -32.43 31.86 -11.52
C GLY A 351 -32.54 32.69 -10.22
N ASN A 352 -32.54 32.05 -9.05
CA ASN A 352 -32.65 32.74 -7.75
C ASN A 352 -31.71 32.17 -6.68
N ALA A 353 -30.77 31.31 -7.05
CA ALA A 353 -29.78 30.75 -6.15
C ALA A 353 -28.75 31.83 -5.73
N SER A 354 -28.20 31.74 -4.52
CA SER A 354 -27.03 32.51 -4.13
C SER A 354 -25.73 31.86 -4.59
N GLY A 355 -25.73 30.53 -4.70
CA GLY A 355 -24.58 29.78 -5.18
C GLY A 355 -24.92 28.38 -5.69
N VAL A 356 -23.93 27.70 -6.25
CA VAL A 356 -24.00 26.33 -6.73
C VAL A 356 -22.71 25.59 -6.42
N VAL A 357 -22.84 24.32 -6.04
CA VAL A 357 -21.75 23.38 -5.80
C VAL A 357 -21.78 22.29 -6.85
N ILE A 358 -20.62 22.04 -7.44
CA ILE A 358 -20.35 21.01 -8.43
C ILE A 358 -19.17 20.19 -7.91
N ALA A 359 -19.25 18.86 -7.93
CA ALA A 359 -18.09 18.03 -7.66
C ALA A 359 -18.12 16.72 -8.44
N GLU A 360 -16.97 16.33 -8.99
CA GLU A 360 -16.79 15.04 -9.67
C GLU A 360 -17.92 14.65 -10.66
N PRO A 361 -18.21 15.46 -11.70
CA PRO A 361 -19.23 15.09 -12.68
C PRO A 361 -18.79 13.86 -13.48
N SER A 362 -19.60 12.80 -13.40
CA SER A 362 -19.44 11.60 -14.22
C SER A 362 -20.09 11.72 -15.60
N VAL A 363 -20.86 12.77 -15.85
CA VAL A 363 -21.50 13.07 -17.14
C VAL A 363 -21.06 14.45 -17.63
N PRO A 364 -20.71 14.63 -18.92
CA PRO A 364 -20.34 15.93 -19.45
C PRO A 364 -21.49 16.95 -19.37
N TYR A 365 -21.16 18.20 -19.00
CA TYR A 365 -22.12 19.29 -19.11
C TYR A 365 -22.36 19.64 -20.57
N SER A 366 -23.63 19.73 -20.96
CA SER A 366 -24.00 20.27 -22.27
C SER A 366 -23.60 21.75 -22.38
N GLN A 367 -23.39 22.23 -23.61
CA GLN A 367 -23.09 23.64 -23.85
C GLN A 367 -24.14 24.59 -23.23
N ALA A 368 -25.42 24.20 -23.28
CA ALA A 368 -26.51 24.97 -22.68
C ALA A 368 -26.39 25.06 -21.15
N ALA A 369 -26.01 23.96 -20.48
CA ALA A 369 -25.79 23.95 -19.04
C ALA A 369 -24.56 24.80 -18.65
N VAL A 370 -23.47 24.71 -19.41
CA VAL A 370 -22.28 25.55 -19.22
C VAL A 370 -22.62 27.04 -19.37
N ASP A 371 -23.42 27.40 -20.39
CA ASP A 371 -23.83 28.79 -20.61
C ASP A 371 -24.81 29.29 -19.55
N ALA A 372 -25.69 28.42 -19.02
CA ALA A 372 -26.56 28.74 -17.89
C ALA A 372 -25.75 29.07 -16.64
N LEU A 373 -24.76 28.24 -16.29
CA LEU A 373 -23.84 28.48 -15.16
C LEU A 373 -23.04 29.77 -15.35
N ALA A 374 -22.48 29.99 -16.54
CA ALA A 374 -21.73 31.21 -16.85
C ALA A 374 -22.63 32.47 -16.79
N SER A 375 -23.87 32.36 -17.25
CA SER A 375 -24.85 33.44 -17.15
C SER A 375 -25.21 33.73 -15.70
N ALA A 376 -25.52 32.71 -14.90
CA ALA A 376 -25.82 32.83 -13.48
C ALA A 376 -24.67 33.49 -12.72
N SER A 377 -23.43 33.07 -13.00
CA SER A 377 -22.23 33.66 -12.40
C SER A 377 -22.10 35.16 -12.64
N ARG A 378 -22.41 35.64 -13.86
CA ARG A 378 -22.44 37.08 -14.19
C ARG A 378 -23.52 37.86 -13.46
N HIS A 379 -24.60 37.20 -13.04
CA HIS A 379 -25.68 37.80 -12.26
C HIS A 379 -25.49 37.67 -10.74
N GLY A 380 -24.32 37.20 -10.29
CA GLY A 380 -23.95 37.16 -8.87
C GLY A 380 -24.00 35.78 -8.23
N VAL A 381 -24.41 34.73 -8.95
CA VAL A 381 -24.40 33.36 -8.41
C VAL A 381 -22.96 32.88 -8.24
N ARG A 382 -22.61 32.42 -7.03
CA ARG A 382 -21.27 31.94 -6.70
C ARG A 382 -21.14 30.45 -6.99
N ILE A 383 -20.09 30.03 -7.69
CA ILE A 383 -19.89 28.65 -8.14
C ILE A 383 -18.68 28.08 -7.39
N ALA A 384 -18.89 27.02 -6.60
CA ALA A 384 -17.80 26.23 -6.02
C ALA A 384 -17.70 24.90 -6.77
N ILE A 385 -16.52 24.61 -7.31
CA ILE A 385 -16.21 23.37 -8.02
C ILE A 385 -15.17 22.61 -7.21
N PHE A 386 -15.47 21.39 -6.80
CA PHE A 386 -14.54 20.52 -6.12
C PHE A 386 -14.09 19.39 -7.07
N TYR A 387 -12.79 19.18 -7.17
CA TYR A 387 -12.21 18.09 -7.95
C TYR A 387 -11.19 17.33 -7.12
N ASP A 388 -11.29 16.02 -7.06
CA ASP A 388 -10.48 15.10 -6.29
C ASP A 388 -9.98 13.97 -7.20
N PRO A 389 -8.67 13.94 -7.49
CA PRO A 389 -8.12 12.98 -8.43
C PRO A 389 -8.32 11.54 -7.94
N ARG A 390 -8.52 11.28 -6.64
CA ARG A 390 -8.74 9.93 -6.10
C ARG A 390 -10.14 9.39 -6.39
N LEU A 391 -11.12 10.27 -6.59
CA LEU A 391 -12.48 9.90 -6.95
C LEU A 391 -12.61 9.77 -8.47
N ALA A 392 -11.92 10.65 -9.19
CA ALA A 392 -11.74 10.59 -10.64
C ALA A 392 -10.99 9.32 -11.09
N THR A 393 -9.94 8.96 -10.36
CA THR A 393 -9.25 7.68 -10.46
C THR A 393 -9.65 6.83 -9.26
N SER A 394 -10.94 6.47 -9.16
CA SER A 394 -11.25 5.28 -8.37
C SER A 394 -10.28 4.20 -8.81
N LEU A 395 -9.58 3.58 -7.86
CA LEU A 395 -8.55 2.56 -8.07
C LEU A 395 -9.21 1.28 -8.62
N LEU A 396 -9.86 1.40 -9.77
CA LEU A 396 -10.15 0.31 -10.67
C LEU A 396 -8.79 -0.09 -11.24
N ILE A 397 -8.17 -1.11 -10.64
CA ILE A 397 -7.28 -2.01 -11.38
C ILE A 397 -8.16 -2.88 -12.31
N SER A 398 -9.13 -2.25 -13.00
CA SER A 398 -9.92 -2.89 -14.04
C SER A 398 -9.19 -2.69 -15.36
N SER A 399 -9.38 -3.62 -16.29
CA SER A 399 -8.87 -3.53 -17.67
C SER A 399 -9.44 -2.37 -18.49
N SER A 400 -10.34 -1.57 -17.91
CA SER A 400 -10.90 -0.36 -18.48
C SER A 400 -10.39 0.86 -17.70
N PRO A 401 -9.80 1.87 -18.37
CA PRO A 401 -9.46 3.13 -17.72
C PRO A 401 -10.73 3.73 -17.08
N PRO A 402 -10.62 4.38 -15.91
CA PRO A 402 -11.75 5.12 -15.36
C PRO A 402 -12.26 6.10 -16.44
N GLU A 403 -13.58 6.16 -16.59
CA GLU A 403 -14.24 7.11 -17.49
C GLU A 403 -13.69 8.52 -17.19
N PRO A 404 -13.27 9.30 -18.20
CA PRO A 404 -12.65 10.60 -17.97
C PRO A 404 -13.62 11.52 -17.23
N VAL A 405 -13.16 12.16 -16.15
CA VAL A 405 -13.96 13.18 -15.46
C VAL A 405 -14.14 14.38 -16.39
N TYR A 406 -15.39 14.73 -16.66
CA TYR A 406 -15.74 15.67 -17.74
C TYR A 406 -15.77 17.14 -17.29
N LEU A 407 -14.74 17.56 -16.54
CA LEU A 407 -14.63 18.92 -16.02
C LEU A 407 -14.02 19.92 -17.03
N ASP A 408 -13.23 19.44 -17.99
CA ASP A 408 -12.40 20.32 -18.84
C ASP A 408 -13.19 21.36 -19.61
N ALA A 409 -14.35 21.01 -20.18
CA ALA A 409 -15.18 21.96 -20.91
C ALA A 409 -15.78 23.04 -20.00
N LEU A 410 -16.20 22.66 -18.78
CA LEU A 410 -16.76 23.58 -17.78
C LEU A 410 -15.67 24.48 -17.20
N LEU A 411 -14.54 23.92 -16.78
CA LEU A 411 -13.43 24.67 -16.21
C LEU A 411 -12.80 25.62 -17.23
N SER A 412 -12.66 25.18 -18.49
CA SER A 412 -12.17 26.04 -19.58
C SER A 412 -13.04 27.28 -19.78
N LYS A 413 -14.37 27.18 -19.59
CA LYS A 413 -15.28 28.34 -19.66
C LYS A 413 -14.94 29.40 -18.62
N PHE A 414 -14.46 28.97 -17.45
CA PHE A 414 -14.03 29.84 -16.35
C PHE A 414 -12.52 30.09 -16.35
N GLY A 415 -11.81 29.63 -17.39
CA GLY A 415 -10.37 29.77 -17.57
C GLY A 415 -9.55 29.09 -16.48
N VAL A 416 -10.03 27.95 -15.98
CA VAL A 416 -9.29 27.05 -15.11
C VAL A 416 -9.01 25.76 -15.89
N GLY A 417 -7.85 25.15 -15.69
CA GLY A 417 -7.50 23.84 -16.20
C GLY A 417 -7.09 22.91 -15.06
N LEU A 418 -7.05 21.62 -15.35
CA LEU A 418 -6.57 20.57 -14.45
C LEU A 418 -5.27 19.99 -14.99
N TYR A 419 -4.34 19.68 -14.09
CA TYR A 419 -3.25 18.78 -14.41
C TYR A 419 -3.67 17.34 -14.14
N ASP A 420 -3.19 16.42 -14.97
CA ASP A 420 -3.31 14.99 -14.69
C ASP A 420 -2.46 14.59 -13.48
N GLY A 421 -3.01 13.68 -12.66
CA GLY A 421 -2.36 13.17 -11.46
C GLY A 421 -2.73 13.92 -10.19
N TYR A 422 -2.02 13.61 -9.11
CA TYR A 422 -2.22 14.20 -7.79
C TYR A 422 -0.91 14.75 -7.25
N LEU A 423 -1.05 15.74 -6.37
CA LEU A 423 0.04 16.30 -5.60
C LEU A 423 0.34 15.42 -4.39
N TYR A 424 1.62 15.32 -4.07
CA TYR A 424 2.11 14.61 -2.89
C TYR A 424 3.35 15.28 -2.30
N ASN A 425 3.65 14.97 -1.05
CA ASN A 425 4.86 15.38 -0.37
C ASN A 425 5.96 14.33 -0.57
N GLY A 426 6.78 14.47 -1.63
CA GLY A 426 7.87 13.53 -1.92
C GLY A 426 9.03 13.58 -0.94
N SER A 427 9.04 14.53 0.00
CA SER A 427 10.03 14.62 1.08
C SER A 427 9.55 14.00 2.39
N ALA A 428 8.28 13.56 2.46
CA ALA A 428 7.75 12.88 3.63
C ALA A 428 8.51 11.58 3.90
N LEU A 429 8.76 11.33 5.18
CA LEU A 429 9.20 10.03 5.68
C LEU A 429 7.99 9.29 6.27
N LEU A 430 8.23 8.08 6.76
CA LEU A 430 7.25 7.28 7.51
C LEU A 430 7.06 7.93 8.90
N GLY A 431 6.30 9.03 8.92
CA GLY A 431 5.93 9.83 10.09
C GLY A 431 4.55 9.46 10.63
N SER A 432 3.93 10.36 11.40
CA SER A 432 2.53 10.23 11.82
C SER A 432 1.58 10.44 10.64
N PHE A 433 0.33 10.01 10.75
CA PHE A 433 -0.74 10.16 9.76
C PHE A 433 -0.68 11.48 8.96
N SER A 434 -0.74 12.64 9.63
CA SER A 434 -0.79 13.95 8.97
C SER A 434 0.54 14.41 8.33
N SER A 435 1.63 13.69 8.56
CA SER A 435 2.95 13.93 7.98
C SER A 435 3.31 12.92 6.87
N ASN A 436 2.39 12.01 6.55
CA ASN A 436 2.52 11.06 5.46
C ASN A 436 2.57 11.78 4.10
N TRP A 437 3.21 11.16 3.10
CA TRP A 437 3.37 11.68 1.74
C TRP A 437 2.06 12.10 1.06
N GLN A 438 0.93 11.52 1.49
CA GLN A 438 -0.39 11.85 0.98
C GLN A 438 -0.93 13.20 1.47
N PHE A 439 -0.40 13.77 2.56
CA PHE A 439 -0.88 15.05 3.10
C PHE A 439 0.01 16.19 2.60
N VAL A 440 -0.61 17.10 1.85
CA VAL A 440 0.06 18.24 1.23
C VAL A 440 -0.30 19.49 2.00
N HIS A 441 0.71 20.12 2.58
CA HIS A 441 0.57 21.44 3.20
C HIS A 441 0.43 22.51 2.13
N ILE A 442 -0.61 23.32 2.27
CA ILE A 442 -0.93 24.36 1.31
C ILE A 442 -0.72 25.71 1.99
N SER A 443 0.05 26.55 1.30
CA SER A 443 0.22 27.95 1.63
C SER A 443 -0.85 28.79 0.97
N THR A 444 -1.47 29.70 1.72
CA THR A 444 -2.46 30.62 1.20
C THR A 444 -1.78 31.81 0.52
N TYR A 445 -2.27 32.21 -0.65
CA TYR A 445 -1.75 33.37 -1.37
C TYR A 445 -2.91 34.25 -1.84
N ASN A 446 -3.13 35.34 -1.08
CA ASN A 446 -4.14 36.35 -1.41
C ASN A 446 -5.58 35.79 -1.45
N SER A 447 -5.89 34.81 -0.59
CA SER A 447 -7.23 34.23 -0.45
C SER A 447 -8.10 35.07 0.49
N THR A 448 -9.35 35.34 0.11
CA THR A 448 -10.36 35.91 1.03
C THR A 448 -11.11 34.83 1.81
N LEU A 449 -10.88 33.55 1.51
CA LEU A 449 -11.66 32.41 2.01
C LEU A 449 -11.00 31.69 3.19
N VAL A 450 -9.74 31.97 3.54
CA VAL A 450 -9.15 31.52 4.81
C VAL A 450 -7.84 32.26 5.06
N ASP A 451 -7.56 32.53 6.33
CA ASP A 451 -6.23 32.86 6.83
C ASP A 451 -5.66 31.64 7.58
N GLY A 452 -4.38 31.33 7.38
CA GLY A 452 -3.73 30.18 7.99
C GLY A 452 -3.53 28.93 7.11
N PRO A 453 -2.88 27.88 7.65
CA PRO A 453 -2.41 26.72 6.90
C PRO A 453 -3.53 25.72 6.59
N LEU A 454 -3.57 25.25 5.34
CA LEU A 454 -4.44 24.16 4.90
C LEU A 454 -3.64 22.87 4.71
N VAL A 455 -4.30 21.73 4.86
CA VAL A 455 -3.67 20.41 4.69
C VAL A 455 -4.60 19.52 3.88
N PHE A 456 -4.32 19.32 2.60
CA PHE A 456 -5.19 18.50 1.75
C PHE A 456 -4.62 17.10 1.55
N PHE A 457 -5.53 16.14 1.36
CA PHE A 457 -5.21 14.74 1.11
C PHE A 457 -5.11 14.47 -0.39
N THR A 458 -3.89 14.31 -0.90
CA THR A 458 -3.49 14.12 -2.31
C THR A 458 -4.31 14.95 -3.30
N PRO A 459 -4.26 16.28 -3.21
CA PRO A 459 -5.13 17.13 -4.00
C PRO A 459 -4.74 17.20 -5.48
N ALA A 460 -5.67 17.61 -6.33
CA ALA A 460 -5.42 17.97 -7.72
C ALA A 460 -4.58 19.24 -7.84
N ALA A 461 -3.77 19.32 -8.89
CA ALA A 461 -3.14 20.56 -9.31
C ALA A 461 -4.02 21.29 -10.35
N LEU A 462 -4.18 22.59 -10.16
CA LEU A 462 -4.96 23.48 -11.00
C LEU A 462 -4.04 24.37 -11.84
N ALA A 463 -4.48 24.70 -13.05
CA ALA A 463 -3.85 25.68 -13.92
C ALA A 463 -4.77 26.89 -14.13
N GLY A 464 -4.25 28.11 -14.02
CA GLY A 464 -5.02 29.31 -14.28
C GLY A 464 -4.42 30.56 -13.63
N SER A 465 -5.06 31.69 -13.87
CA SER A 465 -4.71 32.98 -13.25
C SER A 465 -5.80 33.39 -12.26
N GLY A 466 -5.46 33.60 -10.98
CA GLY A 466 -6.42 34.01 -9.95
C GLY A 466 -5.80 34.13 -8.56
N ALA A 467 -6.59 34.62 -7.61
CA ALA A 467 -6.28 34.49 -6.18
C ALA A 467 -6.43 33.02 -5.77
N GLY A 468 -5.66 32.53 -4.80
CA GLY A 468 -5.71 31.10 -4.53
C GLY A 468 -4.81 30.60 -3.42
N ALA A 469 -4.66 29.28 -3.37
CA ALA A 469 -3.78 28.60 -2.45
C ALA A 469 -2.87 27.66 -3.24
N TYR A 470 -1.61 27.60 -2.84
CA TYR A 470 -0.54 26.93 -3.57
C TYR A 470 0.22 25.98 -2.67
N ALA A 471 0.67 24.86 -3.22
CA ALA A 471 1.52 23.89 -2.55
C ALA A 471 2.87 23.80 -3.25
N ASP A 472 3.96 23.86 -2.49
CA ASP A 472 5.27 23.34 -2.93
C ASP A 472 5.27 21.83 -2.71
N ALA A 473 5.09 21.08 -3.79
CA ALA A 473 4.81 19.65 -3.76
C ALA A 473 5.35 18.97 -5.03
N ASP A 474 5.28 17.65 -5.05
CA ASP A 474 5.58 16.83 -6.21
C ASP A 474 4.26 16.47 -6.92
N LEU A 475 4.20 16.70 -8.23
CA LEU A 475 3.08 16.31 -9.08
C LEU A 475 3.44 15.06 -9.89
N THR A 476 2.60 14.03 -9.80
CA THR A 476 2.83 12.76 -10.50
C THR A 476 2.98 13.00 -12.01
N GLY A 477 4.13 12.61 -12.58
CA GLY A 477 4.44 12.77 -14.01
C GLY A 477 5.04 14.14 -14.40
N TYR A 478 4.90 15.16 -13.56
CA TYR A 478 5.36 16.53 -13.84
C TYR A 478 6.52 16.97 -12.93
N GLY A 479 6.72 16.32 -11.79
CA GLY A 479 7.83 16.54 -10.86
C GLY A 479 7.55 17.61 -9.80
N LYS A 480 8.61 18.08 -9.14
CA LYS A 480 8.53 19.06 -8.06
C LYS A 480 8.23 20.47 -8.58
N GLY A 481 7.33 21.18 -7.92
CA GLY A 481 6.99 22.55 -8.27
C GLY A 481 6.02 23.22 -7.30
N VAL A 482 5.67 24.48 -7.61
CA VAL A 482 4.61 25.21 -6.92
C VAL A 482 3.35 25.12 -7.75
N TYR A 483 2.34 24.42 -7.24
CA TYR A 483 1.09 24.15 -7.95
C TYR A 483 -0.08 24.81 -7.24
N ALA A 484 -1.01 25.39 -8.02
CA ALA A 484 -2.25 25.90 -7.45
C ALA A 484 -3.14 24.72 -7.05
N VAL A 485 -3.75 24.81 -5.88
CA VAL A 485 -4.67 23.80 -5.33
C VAL A 485 -6.05 24.38 -5.10
N VAL A 486 -6.13 25.70 -4.88
CA VAL A 486 -7.37 26.47 -4.86
C VAL A 486 -7.20 27.64 -5.81
N LEU A 487 -8.19 27.89 -6.67
CA LEU A 487 -8.22 29.06 -7.53
C LEU A 487 -9.58 29.74 -7.47
N GLN A 488 -9.59 31.03 -7.14
CA GLN A 488 -10.77 31.87 -7.16
C GLN A 488 -10.66 32.92 -8.28
N ARG A 489 -11.68 32.94 -9.14
CA ARG A 489 -11.82 33.85 -10.29
C ARG A 489 -13.22 34.46 -10.30
N GLY A 490 -13.33 35.65 -9.71
CA GLY A 490 -14.63 36.33 -9.58
C GLY A 490 -15.60 35.51 -8.73
N ASN A 491 -16.75 35.15 -9.30
CA ASN A 491 -17.77 34.35 -8.64
C ASN A 491 -17.53 32.83 -8.77
N VAL A 492 -16.33 32.38 -9.11
CA VAL A 492 -16.01 30.96 -9.27
C VAL A 492 -14.80 30.59 -8.43
N THR A 493 -14.93 29.57 -7.59
CA THR A 493 -13.86 28.98 -6.79
C THR A 493 -13.72 27.51 -7.16
N VAL A 494 -12.51 27.09 -7.55
CA VAL A 494 -12.17 25.70 -7.84
C VAL A 494 -11.23 25.18 -6.77
N VAL A 495 -11.53 24.03 -6.21
CA VAL A 495 -10.81 23.41 -5.09
C VAL A 495 -10.39 22.01 -5.50
N GLY A 496 -9.08 21.75 -5.48
CA GLY A 496 -8.46 20.49 -5.88
C GLY A 496 -8.60 19.37 -4.85
N SER A 497 -9.65 19.34 -4.02
CA SER A 497 -10.00 18.14 -3.25
C SER A 497 -11.41 18.30 -2.69
N ILE A 498 -12.22 17.25 -2.69
CA ILE A 498 -13.43 17.16 -1.87
C ILE A 498 -13.20 16.30 -0.62
N THR A 499 -12.31 15.29 -0.72
CA THR A 499 -12.00 14.36 0.38
C THR A 499 -11.43 15.08 1.59
N SER A 500 -10.68 16.17 1.37
CA SER A 500 -10.08 16.99 2.44
C SER A 500 -11.10 17.66 3.37
N PHE A 501 -12.39 17.64 2.99
CA PHE A 501 -13.51 18.23 3.73
C PHE A 501 -14.47 17.17 4.28
N LEU A 502 -14.11 15.88 4.23
CA LEU A 502 -14.84 14.82 4.91
C LEU A 502 -14.49 14.75 6.40
N PRO A 503 -15.29 14.05 7.23
CA PRO A 503 -14.95 13.80 8.62
C PRO A 503 -13.52 13.26 8.78
N TYR A 504 -12.86 13.63 9.88
CA TYR A 504 -11.42 13.43 10.14
C TYR A 504 -10.46 14.25 9.25
N PHE A 505 -10.73 14.42 7.96
CA PHE A 505 -9.86 15.20 7.08
C PHE A 505 -10.07 16.72 7.25
N ALA A 506 -11.31 17.14 7.51
CA ALA A 506 -11.66 18.53 7.78
C ALA A 506 -11.02 19.07 9.07
N THR A 507 -10.59 18.20 9.99
CA THR A 507 -9.92 18.61 11.24
C THR A 507 -8.43 18.92 11.05
N LEU A 508 -7.88 18.67 9.85
CA LEU A 508 -6.49 18.94 9.53
C LEU A 508 -6.31 20.41 9.09
N GLY A 509 -5.33 21.10 9.66
CA GLY A 509 -5.13 22.52 9.41
C GLY A 509 -6.40 23.33 9.67
N ASN A 510 -6.65 24.32 8.81
CA ASN A 510 -7.87 25.15 8.83
C ASN A 510 -8.91 24.68 7.80
N ASN A 511 -8.95 23.38 7.45
CA ASN A 511 -9.85 22.88 6.40
C ASN A 511 -11.34 23.12 6.73
N ALA A 512 -11.77 22.88 7.98
CA ALA A 512 -13.14 23.14 8.40
C ALA A 512 -13.51 24.64 8.31
N GLU A 513 -12.61 25.52 8.73
CA GLU A 513 -12.81 26.98 8.61
C GLU A 513 -12.88 27.41 7.14
N PHE A 514 -12.06 26.82 6.27
CA PHE A 514 -12.12 27.06 4.83
C PHE A 514 -13.48 26.64 4.24
N LEU A 515 -14.00 25.46 4.62
CA LEU A 515 -15.32 25.03 4.15
C LEU A 515 -16.42 25.98 4.64
N ALA A 516 -16.39 26.38 5.90
CA ALA A 516 -17.35 27.33 6.46
C ALA A 516 -17.31 28.69 5.74
N ASN A 517 -16.12 29.19 5.42
CA ASN A 517 -15.96 30.43 4.64
C ASN A 517 -16.43 30.27 3.19
N VAL A 518 -16.22 29.09 2.56
CA VAL A 518 -16.78 28.78 1.24
C VAL A 518 -18.31 28.72 1.32
N ALA A 519 -18.90 28.16 2.38
CA ALA A 519 -20.34 28.12 2.59
C ALA A 519 -20.93 29.53 2.76
N ASN A 520 -20.33 30.35 3.61
CA ASN A 520 -20.70 31.75 3.81
C ASN A 520 -20.61 32.55 2.51
N TRP A 521 -19.52 32.36 1.77
CA TRP A 521 -19.38 32.90 0.43
C TRP A 521 -20.48 32.38 -0.50
N LEU A 522 -20.79 31.09 -0.58
CA LEU A 522 -21.91 30.62 -1.40
C LEU A 522 -23.28 31.21 -0.99
N CYS A 523 -23.46 31.61 0.28
CA CYS A 523 -24.68 32.26 0.77
C CYS A 523 -24.79 33.78 0.49
N GLY A 524 -23.80 34.36 -0.20
CA GLY A 524 -23.82 35.80 -0.50
C GLY A 524 -23.18 36.67 0.59
N GLY A 525 -22.41 36.09 1.51
CA GLY A 525 -21.60 36.80 2.51
C GLY A 525 -20.46 37.65 1.94
#